data_AF-X1I0Q7-F1
#
_entry.id   AF-X1I0Q7-F1
#
_cell.length_a   1.000
_cell.length_b   1.000
_cell.length_c   1.000
_cell.angle_alpha   90.00
_cell.angle_beta   90.00
_cell.angle_gamma   90.00
#
_symmetry.space_group_name_H-M   'P 1'
#
loop_
_entity.id
_entity.type
_entity.pdbx_description
1 polymer ?
#
loop_
_entity_poly.entity_id
_entity_poly.type
_entity_poly.pdbx_seq_one_letter_code
_entity_poly.pdbx_strand_id
1 'polypeptide(L)' 'MRTEKSSVKFGNRKIDFLVKRSSRRKTISLFVDPLEGVFLRAPFGSSLKTLLKLVHAKAVWILKKQR' A
#
# COMPACT_ATOMS: atom_id res chain seq x y z
N MET A 1 3.36 -10.85 -13.33
CA MET A 1 2.94 -9.91 -12.24
C MET A 1 4.21 -9.37 -11.60
N ARG A 2 4.29 -8.06 -11.32
CA ARG A 2 5.48 -7.46 -10.68
C ARG A 2 5.14 -7.10 -9.24
N THR A 3 5.96 -7.54 -8.29
CA THR A 3 5.85 -7.16 -6.88
C THR A 3 6.96 -6.18 -6.56
N GLU A 4 6.61 -5.01 -6.04
CA GLU A 4 7.52 -3.95 -5.61
C GLU A 4 7.39 -3.77 -4.10
N LYS A 5 8.50 -3.59 -3.39
CA LYS A 5 8.47 -3.22 -1.97
C LYS A 5 8.69 -1.72 -1.85
N SER A 6 7.90 -1.04 -1.04
CA SER A 6 8.08 0.38 -0.78
C SER A 6 7.67 0.70 0.66
N SER A 7 7.95 1.92 1.10
CA SER A 7 7.64 2.34 2.45
C SER A 7 7.27 3.81 2.49
N VAL A 8 6.43 4.18 3.45
CA VAL A 8 6.08 5.57 3.71
C VAL A 8 6.25 5.88 5.18
N LYS A 9 6.78 7.07 5.48
CA LYS A 9 6.84 7.58 6.85
C LYS A 9 5.54 8.32 7.16
N PHE A 10 4.96 8.05 8.31
CA PHE A 10 3.80 8.74 8.85
C PHE A 10 4.12 9.17 10.29
N GLY A 11 4.45 10.46 10.47
CA GLY A 11 5.03 10.97 11.71
C GLY A 11 6.33 10.23 12.04
N ASN A 12 6.39 9.63 13.24
CA ASN A 12 7.54 8.84 13.69
C ASN A 12 7.45 7.33 13.34
N ARG A 13 6.40 6.90 12.63
CA ARG A 13 6.21 5.50 12.25
C ARG A 13 6.53 5.28 10.77
N LYS A 14 7.15 4.14 10.47
CA LYS A 14 7.38 3.68 9.09
C LYS A 14 6.36 2.59 8.78
N ILE A 15 5.66 2.74 7.65
CA ILE A 15 4.72 1.75 7.13
C ILE A 15 5.36 1.13 5.90
N ASP A 16 5.81 -0.11 6.03
CA ASP A 16 6.29 -0.91 4.92
C ASP A 16 5.10 -1.55 4.20
N PHE A 17 5.12 -1.52 2.87
CA PHE A 17 4.06 -2.10 2.06
C PHE A 17 4.56 -2.74 0.77
N LEU A 18 3.81 -3.73 0.31
CA LEU A 18 4.06 -4.42 -0.95
C LEU A 18 3.09 -3.92 -2.01
N VAL A 19 3.56 -3.70 -3.23
CA VAL A 19 2.71 -3.34 -4.37
C VAL A 19 2.77 -4.45 -5.40
N LYS A 20 1.65 -5.12 -5.61
CA LYS A 20 1.47 -6.11 -6.67
C LYS A 20 0.79 -5.45 -7.86
N ARG A 21 1.55 -5.24 -8.94
CA ARG A 21 1.02 -4.67 -10.18
C ARG A 21 0.38 -5.75 -11.07
N SER A 22 -0.78 -5.42 -11.64
CA SER A 22 -1.53 -6.29 -12.55
C SER A 22 -2.14 -5.51 -13.71
N SER A 23 -2.07 -6.05 -14.92
CA SER A 23 -2.69 -5.49 -16.13
C SER A 23 -4.21 -5.66 -16.17
N ARG A 24 -4.74 -6.65 -15.42
CA ARG A 24 -6.17 -6.97 -15.40
C ARG A 24 -6.99 -6.09 -14.44
N ARG A 25 -6.33 -5.26 -13.60
CA ARG A 25 -7.03 -4.41 -12.61
C ARG A 25 -7.14 -2.98 -13.10
N LYS A 26 -8.32 -2.41 -12.94
CA LYS A 26 -8.61 -0.97 -13.17
C LYS A 26 -8.57 -0.15 -11.88
N THR A 27 -8.65 -0.79 -10.71
CA THR A 27 -8.71 -0.13 -9.40
C THR A 27 -7.55 -0.54 -8.50
N ILE A 28 -7.20 0.36 -7.58
CA ILE A 28 -6.21 0.11 -6.53
C ILE A 28 -6.94 -0.48 -5.33
N SER A 29 -6.50 -1.65 -4.86
CA SER A 29 -7.00 -2.28 -3.64
C SER A 29 -5.92 -2.22 -2.57
N LEU A 30 -6.26 -1.74 -1.38
CA LEU A 30 -5.39 -1.72 -0.20
C LEU A 30 -5.85 -2.81 0.76
N PHE A 31 -4.94 -3.68 1.14
CA PHE A 31 -5.15 -4.72 2.13
C PHE A 31 -4.20 -4.47 3.30
N VAL A 32 -4.74 -4.68 4.50
CA VAL A 32 -4.01 -4.55 5.76
C VAL A 32 -4.29 -5.80 6.55
N ASP A 33 -3.24 -6.53 6.84
CA ASP A 33 -3.26 -7.73 7.64
C ASP A 33 -2.36 -7.51 8.88
N PRO A 34 -2.83 -7.83 10.10
CA PRO A 34 -2.02 -7.70 11.32
C PRO A 34 -0.79 -8.62 11.34
N LEU A 35 -0.84 -9.78 10.70
CA LEU A 35 0.22 -10.78 10.63
C LEU A 35 1.13 -10.56 9.40
N GLU A 36 0.52 -10.37 8.23
CA GLU A 36 1.24 -10.30 6.94
C GLU A 36 1.65 -8.86 6.55
N GLY A 37 1.08 -7.84 7.20
CA GLY A 37 1.37 -6.43 6.96
C GLY A 37 0.50 -5.80 5.86
N VAL A 38 1.04 -4.78 5.18
CA VAL A 38 0.28 -3.96 4.22
C VAL A 38 0.62 -4.35 2.79
N PHE A 39 -0.39 -4.64 1.97
CA PHE A 39 -0.20 -4.91 0.56
C PHE A 39 -1.25 -4.22 -0.32
N LEU A 40 -0.77 -3.61 -1.40
CA LEU A 40 -1.56 -2.98 -2.43
C LEU A 40 -1.58 -3.82 -3.69
N ARG A 41 -2.72 -3.85 -4.36
CA ARG A 41 -2.84 -4.34 -5.73
C ARG A 41 -3.21 -3.18 -6.61
N ALA A 42 -2.41 -2.89 -7.62
CA ALA A 42 -2.57 -1.70 -8.46
C ALA A 42 -2.47 -2.02 -9.96
N PRO A 43 -3.16 -1.24 -10.83
CA PRO A 43 -2.89 -1.24 -12.27
C PRO A 43 -1.43 -0.87 -12.57
N PHE A 44 -0.89 -1.35 -13.70
CA PHE A 44 0.47 -0.98 -14.13
C PHE A 44 0.67 0.54 -14.30
N GLY A 45 -0.33 1.26 -14.81
CA GLY A 45 -0.28 2.72 -15.01
C GLY A 45 -0.36 3.55 -13.72
N SER A 46 -0.56 2.92 -12.56
CA SER A 46 -0.62 3.65 -11.29
C SER A 46 0.77 4.11 -10.88
N SER A 47 0.98 5.41 -10.72
CA SER A 47 2.28 5.91 -10.26
C SER A 47 2.55 5.50 -8.80
N LEU A 48 3.81 5.27 -8.45
CA LEU A 48 4.21 5.01 -7.06
C LEU A 48 3.83 6.20 -6.15
N LYS A 49 3.90 7.43 -6.67
CA LYS A 49 3.51 8.66 -5.96
C LYS A 49 2.03 8.64 -5.57
N THR A 50 1.14 8.17 -6.44
CA THR A 50 -0.29 8.00 -6.13
C THR A 50 -0.50 6.95 -5.03
N LEU A 51 0.22 5.83 -5.11
CA LEU A 51 0.15 4.78 -4.10
C LEU A 51 0.66 5.27 -2.74
N LEU A 52 1.78 6.00 -2.70
CA LEU A 52 2.31 6.60 -1.48
C LEU A 52 1.32 7.57 -0.84
N LYS A 53 0.70 8.45 -1.63
CA LYS A 53 -0.36 9.35 -1.15
C LYS A 53 -1.55 8.59 -0.57
N LEU A 54 -1.97 7.50 -1.22
CA LEU A 54 -3.08 6.67 -0.77
C LEU A 54 -2.77 5.97 0.56
N VAL A 55 -1.59 5.36 0.68
CA VAL A 55 -1.14 4.72 1.92
C VAL A 55 -1.01 5.75 3.04
N HIS A 56 -0.43 6.92 2.76
CA HIS A 56 -0.31 8.00 3.74
C HIS A 56 -1.68 8.52 4.21
N ALA A 57 -2.62 8.75 3.28
CA ALA A 57 -3.98 9.17 3.61
C ALA A 57 -4.74 8.13 4.44
N LYS A 58 -4.42 6.84 4.27
CA LYS A 58 -4.99 5.73 5.04
C LYS A 58 -4.11 5.31 6.22
N ALA A 59 -3.02 6.00 6.53
CA ALA A 59 -2.05 5.58 7.53
C ALA A 59 -2.67 5.36 8.92
N VAL A 60 -3.54 6.27 9.37
CA VAL A 60 -4.27 6.12 10.64
C VAL A 60 -5.13 4.85 10.66
N TRP A 61 -5.83 4.57 9.56
CA TRP A 61 -6.65 3.37 9.42
C TRP A 61 -5.81 2.09 9.37
N ILE A 62 -4.67 2.12 8.68
CA ILE A 62 -3.69 1.02 8.63
C ILE A 62 -3.19 0.71 10.04
N LEU A 63 -2.73 1.73 10.76
CA LEU A 63 -2.20 1.56 12.12
C LEU A 63 -3.26 1.05 13.10
N LYS A 64 -4.52 1.46 12.94
CA LYS A 64 -5.65 0.94 13.74
C LYS A 64 -5.94 -0.54 13.43
N LYS A 65 -5.76 -0.97 12.18
CA LYS A 65 -6.00 -2.34 11.74
C LYS A 65 -4.86 -3.31 12.05
N GLN A 66 -3.65 -2.80 12.30
CA GLN A 66 -2.49 -3.59 12.73
C GLN A 66 -2.42 -3.81 14.25
N ARG A 67 -3.28 -3.14 15.02
CA ARG A 67 -3.35 -3.26 16.47
C ARG A 67 -4.38 -4.31 16.86
#